data_AF-A0AAV9ZWP4-F1
#
_entry.id   AF-A0AAV9ZWP4-F1
#
_cell.length_a   1.000
_cell.length_b   1.000
_cell.length_c   1.000
_cell.angle_alpha   90.00
_cell.angle_beta   90.00
_cell.angle_gamma   90.00
#
_symmetry.space_group_name_H-M   'P 1'
#
loop_
_entity.id
_entity.type
_entity.pdbx_description
1 polymer ?
#
loop_
_entity_poly.entity_id
_entity_poly.type
_entity_poly.pdbx_seq_one_letter_code
_entity_poly.pdbx_strand_id
1 'polypeptide(L)'
;SVNGVAERLGRLYGIEVTDDQIIARMISALPRQYSGLIRTLNNTPVADRTLDRVETDILIEDGTVRGIEGGGVGQTTVAAGYGNSGALAAQANADVTCENCGGAGHTKARCWHKGGDL
;
A
#
# COMPACT_ATOMS: atom_id res chain seq x y z
N SER A 1 -4.91 16.60 10.41
CA SER A 1 -3.72 15.74 10.59
C SER A 1 -3.67 15.27 12.03
N VAL A 2 -3.22 14.04 12.26
CA VAL A 2 -3.07 13.43 13.58
C VAL A 2 -2.09 14.22 14.46
N ASN A 3 -1.06 14.81 13.84
CA ASN A 3 -0.09 15.68 14.51
C ASN A 3 -0.76 16.91 15.13
N GLY A 4 -1.76 17.49 14.47
CA GLY A 4 -2.50 18.64 15.01
C GLY A 4 -3.29 18.31 16.28
N VAL A 5 -3.71 17.05 16.46
CA VAL A 5 -4.39 16.61 17.69
C VAL A 5 -3.38 16.35 18.81
N ALA A 6 -2.26 15.70 18.49
CA ALA A 6 -1.16 15.46 19.44
C ALA A 6 -0.58 16.77 19.98
N GLU A 7 -0.30 17.75 19.12
CA GLU A 7 0.17 19.07 19.52
C GLU A 7 -0.81 19.79 20.46
N ARG A 8 -2.11 19.64 20.22
CA ARG A 8 -3.15 20.28 21.03
C ARG A 8 -3.27 19.64 22.40
N LEU A 9 -3.06 18.32 22.51
CA LEU A 9 -2.97 17.61 23.79
C LEU A 9 -1.73 18.05 24.59
N GLY A 10 -0.58 18.18 23.92
CA GLY A 10 0.64 18.71 24.55
C GLY A 10 0.46 20.13 25.08
N ARG A 11 -0.13 21.03 24.27
CA ARG A 11 -0.35 22.42 24.67
C ARG A 11 -1.37 22.60 25.79
N LEU A 12 -2.45 21.83 25.81
CA LEU A 12 -3.56 22.03 26.76
C LEU A 12 -3.42 21.22 28.04
N TYR A 13 -2.81 20.03 27.98
CA TYR A 13 -2.78 19.08 29.08
C TYR A 13 -1.35 18.70 29.50
N GLY A 14 -0.31 19.23 28.84
CA GLY A 14 1.08 18.89 29.11
C GLY A 14 1.42 17.42 28.77
N ILE A 15 0.60 16.77 27.96
CA ILE A 15 0.80 15.38 27.55
C ILE A 15 1.57 15.38 26.23
N GLU A 16 2.87 15.04 26.29
CA GLU A 16 3.65 14.74 25.10
C GLU A 16 3.25 13.37 24.57
N VAL A 17 2.68 13.34 23.37
CA VAL A 17 2.33 12.10 22.68
C VAL A 17 3.44 11.78 21.69
N THR A 18 4.04 10.60 21.81
CA THR A 18 5.12 10.18 20.90
C THR A 18 4.56 9.64 19.58
N ASP A 19 5.36 9.70 18.52
CA ASP A 19 5.02 9.14 17.22
C ASP A 19 4.62 7.66 17.31
N ASP A 20 5.33 6.87 18.13
CA ASP A 20 5.02 5.46 18.38
C ASP A 20 3.63 5.27 18.99
N GLN A 21 3.23 6.14 19.93
CA GLN A 21 1.88 6.09 20.52
C GLN A 21 0.81 6.45 19.50
N ILE A 22 1.10 7.42 18.63
CA ILE A 22 0.22 7.82 17.55
C ILE A 22 0.04 6.68 16.55
N ILE A 23 1.14 6.07 16.11
CA ILE A 23 1.14 4.93 15.17
C ILE A 23 0.39 3.74 15.77
N ALA A 24 0.67 3.38 17.02
CA ALA A 24 -0.03 2.30 17.71
C ALA A 24 -1.55 2.58 17.77
N ARG A 25 -1.93 3.83 18.00
CA ARG A 25 -3.35 4.23 17.98
C ARG A 25 -3.97 4.16 16.59
N MET A 26 -3.24 4.56 15.55
CA MET A 26 -3.69 4.45 14.16
C MET A 26 -3.93 2.99 13.79
N ILE A 27 -2.96 2.10 14.03
CA ILE A 27 -3.06 0.67 13.71
C ILE A 27 -4.21 0.00 14.47
N SER A 28 -4.35 0.28 15.78
CA SER A 28 -5.40 -0.32 16.61
C SER A 28 -6.81 0.18 16.30
N ALA A 29 -6.94 1.34 15.66
CA ALA A 29 -8.21 1.88 15.21
C ALA A 29 -8.68 1.31 13.86
N LEU A 30 -7.82 0.60 13.12
CA LEU A 30 -8.17 0.04 11.83
C LEU A 30 -9.19 -1.12 11.96
N PRO A 31 -10.24 -1.16 11.12
CA PRO A 31 -11.18 -2.28 11.07
C PRO A 31 -10.51 -3.60 10.66
N ARG A 32 -11.18 -4.73 10.94
CA ARG A 32 -10.67 -6.08 10.64
C ARG A 32 -10.39 -6.33 9.15
N GLN A 33 -11.07 -5.63 8.25
CA GLN A 33 -10.82 -5.73 6.81
C GLN A 33 -9.38 -5.33 6.41
N TYR A 34 -8.70 -4.51 7.23
CA TYR A 34 -7.29 -4.13 7.05
C TYR A 34 -6.32 -5.14 7.70
N SER A 35 -6.77 -6.36 8.04
CA SER A 35 -5.94 -7.35 8.77
C SER A 35 -4.60 -7.67 8.09
N GLY A 36 -4.56 -7.66 6.76
CA GLY A 36 -3.32 -7.79 5.98
C GLY A 36 -2.35 -6.64 6.28
N LEU A 37 -2.81 -5.40 6.13
CA LEU A 37 -2.03 -4.21 6.44
C LEU A 37 -1.58 -4.19 7.92
N ILE A 38 -2.49 -4.47 8.86
CA ILE A 38 -2.17 -4.52 10.30
C ILE A 38 -1.03 -5.51 10.56
N ARG A 39 -1.08 -6.70 9.95
CA ARG A 39 -0.01 -7.70 10.07
C ARG A 39 1.30 -7.20 9.48
N THR A 40 1.27 -6.56 8.31
CA THR A 40 2.46 -5.98 7.68
C THR A 40 3.10 -4.92 8.59
N LEU A 41 2.32 -3.93 9.02
CA LEU A 41 2.79 -2.84 9.88
C LEU A 41 3.35 -3.35 11.20
N ASN A 42 2.75 -4.38 11.81
CA ASN A 42 3.27 -4.98 13.04
C ASN A 42 4.63 -5.66 12.84
N ASN A 43 4.88 -6.24 11.66
CA ASN A 43 6.14 -6.90 11.33
C ASN A 43 7.22 -5.95 10.78
N THR A 44 6.85 -4.72 10.40
CA THR A 44 7.81 -3.70 9.95
C THR A 44 8.74 -3.29 11.10
N PRO A 45 10.06 -3.21 10.90
CA PRO A 45 10.98 -2.70 11.92
C PRO A 45 10.56 -1.30 12.42
N VAL A 46 10.74 -1.02 13.72
CA VAL A 46 10.34 0.28 14.32
C VAL A 46 11.03 1.45 13.60
N ALA A 47 12.31 1.30 13.24
CA ALA A 47 13.07 2.31 12.51
C ALA A 47 12.47 2.68 11.14
N ASP A 48 11.70 1.76 10.55
CA ASP A 48 11.09 1.91 9.23
C ASP A 48 9.63 2.35 9.30
N ARG A 49 9.08 2.47 10.53
CA ARG A 49 7.67 2.72 10.81
C ARG A 49 7.44 4.17 11.19
N THR A 50 7.71 5.09 10.26
CA THR A 50 7.46 6.53 10.47
C THR A 50 5.97 6.85 10.31
N LEU A 51 5.51 7.94 10.93
CA LEU A 51 4.12 8.39 10.84
C LEU A 51 3.65 8.57 9.39
N ASP A 52 4.44 9.29 8.59
CA ASP A 52 4.11 9.58 7.18
C ASP A 52 3.94 8.29 6.36
N ARG A 53 4.78 7.29 6.62
CA ARG A 53 4.70 5.99 5.94
C ARG A 53 3.44 5.24 6.35
N VAL A 54 3.15 5.17 7.65
CA VAL A 54 1.96 4.48 8.15
C VAL A 54 0.68 5.15 7.62
N GLU A 55 0.64 6.48 7.59
CA GLU A 55 -0.48 7.23 7.00
C GLU A 55 -0.64 6.90 5.51
N THR A 56 0.46 6.89 4.75
CA THR A 56 0.45 6.55 3.33
C THR A 56 -0.04 5.12 3.08
N ASP A 57 0.46 4.14 3.84
CA ASP A 57 0.09 2.74 3.68
C ASP A 57 -1.42 2.52 3.98
N ILE A 58 -1.97 3.22 4.98
CA ILE A 58 -3.41 3.19 5.29
C ILE A 58 -4.24 3.77 4.14
N LEU A 59 -3.82 4.89 3.55
CA LEU A 59 -4.54 5.52 2.43
C LEU A 59 -4.53 4.65 1.17
N ILE A 60 -3.42 3.96 0.89
CA ILE A 60 -3.32 3.02 -0.23
C ILE A 60 -4.25 1.81 0.00
N GLU A 61 -4.26 1.26 1.20
CA GLU A 61 -5.12 0.11 1.53
C GLU A 61 -6.60 0.50 1.50
N ASP A 62 -6.98 1.71 1.93
CA ASP A 62 -8.36 2.21 1.81
C ASP A 62 -8.84 2.26 0.36
N GLY A 63 -7.97 2.67 -0.57
CA GLY A 63 -8.24 2.60 -2.00
C GLY A 63 -8.47 1.16 -2.50
N THR A 64 -7.68 0.21 -1.99
CA THR A 64 -7.77 -1.21 -2.35
C THR A 64 -9.05 -1.85 -1.79
N VAL A 65 -9.34 -1.64 -0.51
CA VAL A 65 -10.54 -2.17 0.16
C VAL A 65 -11.82 -1.65 -0.51
N ARG A 66 -11.89 -0.34 -0.80
CA ARG A 66 -13.04 0.24 -1.52
C ARG A 66 -13.18 -0.27 -2.94
N GLY A 67 -12.07 -0.54 -3.62
CA GLY A 67 -12.07 -1.16 -4.95
C GLY A 67 -12.65 -2.58 -4.95
N ILE A 68 -12.40 -3.34 -3.88
CA ILE A 68 -12.96 -4.69 -3.69
C ILE A 68 -14.45 -4.64 -3.34
N GLU A 69 -14.88 -3.68 -2.50
CA GLU A 69 -16.28 -3.55 -2.09
C GLU A 69 -17.18 -2.94 -3.18
N GLY A 70 -16.65 -2.08 -4.06
CA GLY A 70 -17.40 -1.41 -5.12
C GLY A 70 -17.32 -2.05 -6.51
N GLY A 71 -16.39 -2.97 -6.75
CA GLY A 71 -16.07 -3.47 -8.09
C GLY A 71 -16.16 -4.98 -8.20
N GLY A 72 -17.25 -5.49 -8.79
CA GLY A 72 -17.21 -6.81 -9.41
C GLY A 72 -16.06 -6.87 -10.42
N VAL A 73 -15.20 -7.87 -10.26
CA VAL A 73 -14.21 -8.39 -11.23
C VAL A 73 -13.91 -7.43 -12.40
N GLY A 74 -12.99 -6.49 -12.21
CA GLY A 74 -12.60 -5.60 -13.31
C GLY A 74 -11.56 -4.57 -12.93
N GLN A 75 -10.32 -4.82 -13.33
CA GLN A 75 -9.20 -3.87 -13.33
C GLN A 75 -8.74 -3.35 -11.96
N THR A 76 -7.93 -4.16 -11.29
CA THR A 76 -6.88 -3.66 -10.41
C THR A 76 -5.88 -2.83 -11.23
N THR A 77 -6.09 -1.51 -11.27
CA THR A 77 -5.01 -0.57 -11.57
C THR A 77 -3.97 -0.72 -10.47
N VAL A 78 -2.90 -1.40 -10.83
CA VAL A 78 -1.70 -1.69 -10.04
C VAL A 78 -1.17 -0.37 -9.46
N ALA A 79 -1.47 -0.12 -8.19
CA ALA A 79 -0.63 0.75 -7.37
C ALA A 79 0.67 -0.02 -7.13
N ALA A 80 1.67 0.28 -7.96
CA ALA A 80 3.03 -0.18 -7.73
C ALA A 80 3.53 0.42 -6.40
N GLY A 81 3.56 -0.40 -5.35
CA GLY A 81 4.01 0.00 -4.02
C GLY A 81 4.38 -1.20 -3.17
N TYR A 82 5.65 -1.59 -3.27
CA TYR A 82 6.47 -2.30 -2.27
C TYR A 82 5.75 -3.13 -1.19
N GLY A 83 5.74 -4.47 -1.35
CA GLY A 83 5.40 -5.35 -0.23
C GLY A 83 4.95 -6.76 -0.61
N ASN A 84 5.86 -7.58 -1.11
CA ASN A 84 5.88 -9.03 -0.90
C ASN A 84 4.66 -9.91 -1.31
N SER A 85 3.92 -9.53 -2.35
CA SER A 85 2.96 -10.44 -3.05
C SER A 85 3.41 -10.82 -4.46
N GLY A 86 4.57 -10.35 -4.90
CA GLY A 86 5.06 -10.52 -6.28
C GLY A 86 5.55 -11.93 -6.63
N ALA A 87 5.82 -12.80 -5.65
CA ALA A 87 6.41 -14.11 -5.91
C ALA A 87 5.44 -15.08 -6.64
N LEU A 88 4.12 -14.95 -6.43
CA LEU A 88 3.15 -15.82 -7.11
C LEU A 88 2.70 -15.27 -8.48
N ALA A 89 2.73 -13.96 -8.69
CA ALA A 89 2.36 -13.35 -9.98
C ALA A 89 3.54 -13.23 -10.96
N ALA A 90 4.77 -13.11 -10.46
CA ALA A 90 5.98 -13.12 -11.30
C ALA A 90 6.19 -14.47 -11.99
N GLN A 91 5.78 -15.57 -11.34
CA GLN A 91 5.92 -16.91 -11.90
C GLN A 91 4.86 -17.22 -12.97
N ALA A 92 3.72 -16.51 -12.99
CA ALA A 92 2.69 -16.66 -14.01
C ALA A 92 2.96 -15.85 -15.30
N ASN A 93 3.83 -14.83 -15.23
CA ASN A 93 4.13 -13.96 -16.38
C ASN A 93 5.59 -14.04 -16.86
N ALA A 94 6.45 -14.83 -16.20
CA ALA A 94 7.85 -15.00 -16.60
C ALA A 94 7.99 -15.60 -18.01
N ASP A 95 7.04 -16.44 -18.43
CA ASP A 95 7.04 -17.08 -19.77
C ASP A 95 6.37 -16.23 -20.86
N VAL A 96 5.81 -15.07 -20.52
CA VAL A 96 5.16 -14.20 -21.50
C VAL A 96 6.22 -13.30 -22.13
N THR A 97 6.60 -13.62 -23.36
CA THR A 97 7.47 -12.79 -24.19
C THR A 97 6.62 -11.85 -25.05
N CYS A 98 6.92 -10.56 -25.00
CA CYS A 98 6.20 -9.54 -25.76
C CYS A 98 6.50 -9.66 -27.25
N GLU A 99 5.47 -9.87 -28.08
CA GLU A 99 5.60 -9.98 -29.54
C GLU A 99 6.01 -8.66 -30.23
N ASN A 100 5.97 -7.52 -29.52
CA ASN A 100 6.36 -6.22 -30.06
C ASN A 100 7.84 -5.88 -29.81
N CYS A 101 8.33 -6.05 -28.58
CA CYS A 101 9.70 -5.69 -28.21
C CYS A 101 10.61 -6.88 -27.86
N GLY A 102 10.07 -8.10 -27.81
CA GLY A 102 10.78 -9.30 -27.38
C GLY A 102 11.10 -9.35 -25.88
N GLY A 103 10.63 -8.39 -25.09
CA GLY A 103 10.86 -8.35 -23.64
C GLY A 103 9.97 -9.32 -22.88
N ALA A 104 10.50 -9.98 -21.86
CA ALA A 104 9.73 -10.86 -20.98
C ALA A 104 8.85 -10.08 -19.98
N GLY A 105 7.84 -10.75 -19.43
CA GLY A 105 7.01 -10.23 -18.33
C GLY A 105 5.83 -9.35 -18.74
N HIS A 106 5.56 -9.17 -20.04
CA HIS A 106 4.43 -8.37 -20.54
C HIS A 106 3.99 -8.78 -21.96
N THR A 107 2.72 -8.55 -22.30
CA THR A 107 2.18 -8.76 -23.67
C THR A 107 2.30 -7.50 -24.51
N LYS A 108 2.08 -7.60 -25.84
CA LYS A 108 2.05 -6.44 -26.75
C LYS A 108 1.06 -5.35 -26.30
N ALA A 109 -0.11 -5.77 -25.81
CA ALA A 109 -1.12 -4.86 -25.27
C ALA A 109 -0.67 -4.11 -24.02
N ARG A 110 0.43 -4.57 -23.39
CA ARG A 110 1.06 -3.95 -22.23
C ARG A 110 2.51 -3.54 -22.51
N CYS A 111 2.82 -3.24 -23.78
CA CYS A 111 4.16 -2.84 -24.19
C CYS A 111 4.33 -1.32 -24.19
N TRP A 112 5.44 -0.88 -23.63
CA TRP A 112 5.86 0.49 -23.35
C TRP A 112 6.78 1.04 -24.47
N HIS A 113 7.08 0.21 -25.48
CA HIS A 113 7.76 0.61 -26.70
C HIS A 113 6.76 1.09 -27.76
N LYS A 114 7.21 1.98 -28.65
CA LYS A 114 6.42 2.52 -29.77
C LYS A 114 5.89 1.38 -30.63
N GLY A 115 4.56 1.25 -30.75
CA GLY A 115 3.88 0.13 -31.42
C GLY A 115 3.22 -0.90 -30.48
N GLY A 116 3.35 -0.71 -29.17
CA GLY A 116 2.48 -1.35 -28.17
C GLY A 116 1.11 -0.67 -28.08
N ASP A 117 0.12 -1.39 -27.56
CA ASP A 117 -1.27 -0.90 -27.43
C ASP A 117 -1.55 -0.30 -26.03
N LEU A 118 -0.50 0.15 -25.34
CA LEU A 118 -0.53 0.71 -23.98
C LEU A 118 -0.41 2.25 -24.01
#